data_AF-A7ZFD4-F1
#
_entry.id   AF-A7ZFD4-F1
#
_cell.length_a   1.000
_cell.length_b   1.000
_cell.length_c   1.000
_cell.angle_alpha   90.00
_cell.angle_beta   90.00
_cell.angle_gamma   90.00
#
_symmetry.space_group_name_H-M   'P 1'
#
loop_
_entity.id
_entity.type
_entity.pdbx_description
1 polymer ?
#
loop_
_entity_poly.entity_id
_entity_poly.type
_entity_poly.pdbx_seq_one_letter_code
_entity_poly.pdbx_strand_id
1 'polypeptide(L)'
;MAEKVLIKNTINGRTYSFSLPCSGAEAQTFCANALEGTYHILYRDAEQGNSNEPSVIEYTITGKSQAGHKATFSFYSKPSIDEAQIKTALAGKTFNGVKFDEIFIISARVVK
;
A
#
# COMPACT_ATOMS: atom_id res chain seq x y z
N MET A 1 -7.09 14.59 14.49
CA MET A 1 -5.80 13.95 14.14
C MET A 1 -4.93 15.00 13.49
N ALA A 2 -3.64 15.05 13.80
CA ALA A 2 -2.70 15.91 13.06
C ALA A 2 -2.62 15.41 11.61
N GLU A 3 -2.65 16.34 10.66
CA GLU A 3 -2.45 16.03 9.25
C GLU A 3 -1.08 15.34 9.08
N LYS A 4 -1.03 14.32 8.23
CA LYS A 4 0.20 13.54 7.99
C LYS A 4 0.39 13.41 6.49
N VAL A 5 1.48 13.98 6.00
CA VAL A 5 1.88 13.86 4.59
C VAL A 5 2.96 12.79 4.43
N LEU A 6 2.96 12.11 3.29
CA LEU A 6 4.02 11.17 2.91
C LEU A 6 4.96 11.86 1.91
N ILE A 7 6.23 11.91 2.24
CA ILE A 7 7.28 12.44 1.36
C ILE A 7 7.98 11.26 0.69
N LYS A 8 8.11 11.32 -0.63
CA LYS A 8 9.01 10.46 -1.41
C LYS A 8 10.14 11.31 -1.94
N ASN A 9 11.33 11.20 -1.34
CA ASN A 9 12.51 11.94 -1.76
C ASN A 9 13.48 11.05 -2.54
N THR A 10 13.86 11.45 -3.75
CA THR A 10 14.75 10.67 -4.63
C THR A 10 16.12 11.35 -4.73
N ILE A 11 17.15 10.63 -4.30
CA ILE A 11 18.54 11.07 -4.33
C ILE A 11 19.35 9.99 -5.05
N ASN A 12 20.09 10.34 -6.09
CA ASN A 12 20.95 9.42 -6.84
C ASN A 12 20.22 8.12 -7.28
N GLY A 13 19.00 8.26 -7.80
CA GLY A 13 18.18 7.13 -8.26
C GLY A 13 17.59 6.26 -7.15
N ARG A 14 17.76 6.61 -5.87
CA ARG A 14 17.16 5.91 -4.73
C ARG A 14 16.08 6.77 -4.08
N THR A 15 14.91 6.18 -3.88
CA THR A 15 13.77 6.85 -3.25
C THR A 15 13.66 6.47 -1.77
N TYR A 16 13.68 7.47 -0.91
CA TYR A 16 13.47 7.38 0.53
C TYR A 16 12.07 7.89 0.85
N SER A 17 11.30 7.10 1.60
CA SER A 17 9.93 7.45 1.99
C SER A 17 9.86 7.71 3.48
N PHE A 18 9.34 8.87 3.88
CA PHE A 18 9.12 9.23 5.28
C PHE A 18 7.87 10.10 5.43
N SER A 19 7.30 10.14 6.62
CA SER A 19 6.09 10.93 6.86
C SER A 19 6.36 12.11 7.79
N LEU A 20 5.71 13.24 7.53
CA LEU A 20 5.76 14.43 8.38
C LEU A 20 4.37 14.65 9.03
N PRO A 21 4.30 14.82 10.35
CA PRO A 21 3.05 15.07 11.07
C PRO A 21 2.71 16.57 11.08
N CYS A 22 2.62 17.18 9.89
CA CYS A 22 2.32 18.60 9.72
C CYS A 22 1.40 18.84 8.52
N SER A 23 0.96 20.09 8.37
CA SER A 23 0.14 20.50 7.23
C SER A 23 0.92 20.46 5.92
N GLY A 24 0.21 20.47 4.80
CA GLY A 24 0.83 20.47 3.50
C GLY A 24 1.74 21.66 3.20
N ALA A 25 1.40 22.85 3.67
CA ALA A 25 2.19 24.06 3.47
C ALA A 25 3.50 24.03 4.27
N GLU A 26 3.45 23.56 5.51
CA GLU A 26 4.64 23.39 6.36
C GLU A 26 5.57 22.32 5.79
N ALA A 27 5.01 21.20 5.33
CA ALA A 27 5.78 20.16 4.67
C ALA A 27 6.47 20.65 3.40
N GLN A 28 5.77 21.44 2.58
CA GLN A 28 6.36 22.03 1.37
C GLN A 28 7.52 22.96 1.70
N THR A 29 7.36 23.80 2.72
CA THR A 29 8.41 24.71 3.19
C THR A 29 9.62 23.93 3.69
N PHE A 30 9.41 22.89 4.51
CA PHE A 30 10.47 22.00 4.96
C PHE A 30 11.19 21.33 3.80
N CYS A 31 10.45 20.75 2.85
CA CYS A 31 11.03 20.05 1.70
C CYS A 31 11.89 21.00 0.84
N ALA A 32 11.39 22.19 0.53
CA ALA A 32 12.10 23.18 -0.27
C ALA A 32 13.39 23.69 0.41
N ASN A 33 13.38 23.79 1.75
CA ASN A 33 14.51 24.36 2.50
C ASN A 33 15.55 23.32 2.95
N ALA A 34 15.16 22.05 3.10
CA ALA A 34 15.98 21.04 3.78
C ALA A 34 16.26 19.77 2.96
N LEU A 35 15.51 19.49 1.90
CA LEU A 35 15.70 18.28 1.10
C LEU A 35 16.48 18.56 -0.18
N GLU A 36 17.44 17.68 -0.43
CA GLU A 36 18.14 17.58 -1.71
C GLU A 36 17.47 16.54 -2.61
N GLY A 37 17.63 16.70 -3.92
CA GLY A 37 17.09 15.80 -4.94
C GLY A 37 15.69 16.18 -5.42
N THR A 38 14.94 15.19 -5.89
CA THR A 38 13.55 15.38 -6.35
C THR A 38 12.58 14.77 -5.36
N TYR A 39 11.61 15.56 -4.88
CA TYR A 39 10.62 15.11 -3.92
C TYR A 39 9.19 15.20 -4.45
N HIS A 40 8.37 14.24 -4.01
CA HIS A 40 6.92 14.28 -4.16
C HIS A 40 6.27 14.31 -2.76
N ILE A 41 5.38 15.28 -2.57
CA ILE A 41 4.54 15.40 -1.37
C ILE A 41 3.20 14.76 -1.70
N LEU A 42 2.85 13.71 -0.96
CA LEU A 42 1.61 12.96 -1.13
C LEU A 42 0.66 13.31 0.02
N TYR A 43 -0.48 13.86 -0.36
CA TYR A 43 -1.57 14.22 0.53
C TYR A 43 -2.55 13.06 0.68
N ARG A 44 -3.20 13.01 1.84
CA ARG A 44 -4.33 12.11 2.04
C ARG A 44 -5.55 12.71 1.34
N ASP A 45 -6.05 12.04 0.31
CA ASP A 45 -7.20 12.50 -0.46
C ASP A 45 -8.53 12.29 0.30
N ALA A 46 -8.75 11.08 0.80
CA ALA A 46 -9.91 10.74 1.62
C ALA A 46 -9.60 9.59 2.60
N GLU A 47 -10.44 9.47 3.64
CA GLU A 47 -10.52 8.27 4.48
C GLU A 47 -11.82 7.53 4.17
N GLN A 48 -11.76 6.20 4.15
CA GLN A 48 -12.94 5.33 4.03
C GLN A 48 -12.81 4.17 5.01
N GLY A 49 -13.94 3.79 5.62
CA GLY A 49 -14.01 2.73 6.62
C GLY A 49 -13.91 3.23 8.06
N ASN A 50 -13.86 2.30 9.01
CA ASN A 50 -13.74 2.58 10.45
C ASN A 50 -12.44 1.97 10.98
N SER A 51 -11.76 2.65 11.91
CA SER A 51 -10.57 2.12 12.58
C SER A 51 -10.88 1.02 13.60
N ASN A 52 -12.16 0.84 13.95
CA ASN A 52 -12.63 -0.09 14.97
C ASN A 52 -13.48 -1.21 14.36
N GLU A 53 -12.96 -1.89 13.34
CA GLU A 53 -13.63 -3.07 12.80
C GLU A 53 -13.55 -4.22 13.83
N PRO A 54 -14.67 -4.84 14.23
CA PRO A 54 -14.69 -5.88 15.27
C PRO A 54 -14.03 -7.19 14.84
N SER A 55 -13.85 -7.38 13.53
CA SER A 55 -13.06 -8.46 12.96
C SER A 55 -12.71 -8.19 11.50
N VAL A 56 -11.58 -8.70 11.06
CA VAL A 56 -11.11 -8.70 9.66
C VAL A 56 -10.53 -10.06 9.32
N ILE A 57 -10.31 -10.34 8.04
CA ILE A 57 -9.53 -11.50 7.60
C ILE A 57 -8.19 -11.01 7.06
N GLU A 58 -7.10 -11.46 7.69
CA GLU A 58 -5.75 -11.31 7.20
C GLU A 58 -5.47 -12.39 6.15
N TYR A 59 -5.23 -11.96 4.91
CA TYR A 59 -4.81 -12.82 3.82
C TYR A 59 -3.32 -12.63 3.55
N THR A 60 -2.61 -13.74 3.35
CA THR A 60 -1.28 -13.74 2.71
C THR A 60 -1.41 -14.43 1.38
N ILE A 61 -0.99 -13.76 0.30
CA ILE A 61 -1.16 -14.26 -1.06
C ILE A 61 0.14 -14.16 -1.83
N THR A 62 0.30 -15.04 -2.82
CA THR A 62 1.36 -14.96 -3.82
C THR A 62 0.75 -14.90 -5.20
N GLY A 63 1.05 -13.85 -5.94
CA GLY A 63 0.74 -13.75 -7.36
C GLY A 63 1.95 -14.14 -8.21
N LYS A 64 1.69 -14.78 -9.35
CA LYS A 64 2.71 -15.21 -10.31
C LYS A 64 2.31 -14.78 -11.73
N SER A 65 3.28 -14.27 -12.46
CA SER A 65 3.14 -13.94 -13.89
C SER A 65 3.37 -15.15 -14.79
N GLN A 66 2.91 -15.08 -16.04
CA GLN A 66 3.26 -16.09 -17.06
C GLN A 66 4.77 -16.29 -17.23
N ALA A 67 5.57 -15.22 -17.07
CA ALA A 67 7.03 -15.28 -17.12
C ALA A 67 7.68 -15.92 -15.87
N GLY A 68 6.89 -16.35 -14.88
CA GLY A 68 7.36 -17.04 -13.69
C GLY A 68 7.74 -16.14 -12.52
N HIS A 69 7.75 -14.82 -12.69
CA HIS A 69 7.98 -13.87 -11.58
C HIS A 69 6.89 -13.95 -10.53
N LYS A 70 7.25 -13.77 -9.26
CA LYS A 70 6.34 -13.88 -8.11
C LYS A 70 6.43 -12.64 -7.22
N ALA A 71 5.30 -12.26 -6.64
CA ALA A 71 5.24 -11.29 -5.55
C ALA A 71 4.29 -11.80 -4.47
N THR A 72 4.72 -11.65 -3.21
CA THR A 72 3.96 -12.08 -2.03
C THR A 72 3.71 -10.86 -1.14
N PHE A 73 2.49 -10.72 -0.65
CA PHE A 73 2.14 -9.71 0.34
C PHE A 73 0.94 -10.16 1.17
N SER A 74 0.74 -9.46 2.29
CA SER A 74 -0.40 -9.67 3.18
C SER A 74 -1.25 -8.41 3.26
N PHE A 75 -2.55 -8.59 3.48
CA PHE A 75 -3.51 -7.50 3.64
C PHE A 75 -4.72 -7.93 4.46
N TYR A 76 -5.48 -6.96 4.95
CA TYR A 76 -6.71 -7.18 5.70
C TYR A 76 -7.94 -6.93 4.81
N SER A 77 -8.91 -7.81 4.90
CA SER A 77 -10.16 -7.74 4.14
C SER A 77 -11.37 -7.77 5.07
N LYS A 78 -12.53 -7.37 4.54
CA LYS A 78 -13.81 -7.53 5.24
C LYS A 78 -14.10 -9.02 5.45
N PRO A 79 -14.65 -9.44 6.60
CA PRO A 79 -15.00 -10.84 6.85
C PRO A 79 -16.00 -11.44 5.86
N SER A 80 -16.76 -10.60 5.16
CA SER A 80 -17.73 -11.02 4.14
C SER A 80 -17.12 -11.27 2.76
N ILE A 81 -15.82 -11.02 2.56
CA ILE A 81 -15.14 -11.25 1.28
C ILE A 81 -14.45 -12.60 1.33
N ASP A 82 -14.81 -13.49 0.41
CA ASP A 82 -14.23 -14.82 0.32
C ASP A 82 -12.99 -14.88 -0.60
N GLU A 83 -12.30 -16.03 -0.59
CA GLU A 83 -11.10 -16.24 -1.39
C GLU A 83 -11.32 -16.12 -2.91
N ALA A 84 -12.50 -16.50 -3.41
CA ALA A 84 -12.79 -16.44 -4.84
C ALA A 84 -12.95 -14.97 -5.30
N GLN A 85 -13.60 -14.15 -4.47
CA GLN A 85 -13.71 -12.72 -4.67
C GLN A 85 -12.34 -12.04 -4.60
N ILE A 86 -11.48 -12.42 -3.65
CA ILE A 86 -10.09 -11.94 -3.59
C ILE A 86 -9.32 -12.28 -4.88
N LYS A 87 -9.34 -13.54 -5.31
CA LYS A 87 -8.65 -13.97 -6.54
C LYS A 87 -9.15 -13.17 -7.76
N THR A 88 -10.47 -13.01 -7.88
CA THR A 88 -11.09 -12.23 -8.96
C THR A 88 -10.64 -10.76 -8.92
N ALA A 89 -10.59 -10.15 -7.74
CA ALA A 89 -10.17 -8.76 -7.58
C ALA A 89 -8.68 -8.53 -7.91
N LEU A 90 -7.84 -9.55 -7.78
CA LEU A 90 -6.41 -9.49 -8.05
C LEU A 90 -6.02 -9.93 -9.47
N ALA A 91 -6.83 -10.78 -10.11
CA ALA A 91 -6.53 -11.40 -11.39
C ALA A 91 -6.21 -10.37 -12.49
N GLY A 92 -5.12 -10.60 -13.22
CA GLY A 92 -4.68 -9.77 -14.33
C GLY A 92 -4.10 -8.40 -13.95
N LYS A 93 -4.12 -8.03 -12.67
CA LYS A 93 -3.53 -6.76 -12.18
C LYS A 93 -2.04 -6.92 -11.91
N THR A 94 -1.33 -5.80 -11.87
CA THR A 94 0.11 -5.76 -11.59
C THR A 94 0.35 -5.20 -10.20
N PHE A 95 1.03 -5.99 -9.35
CA PHE A 95 1.44 -5.59 -8.00
C PHE A 95 2.93 -5.83 -7.83
N ASN A 96 3.66 -4.87 -7.25
CA ASN A 96 5.12 -4.94 -7.10
C ASN A 96 5.85 -5.33 -8.40
N GLY A 97 5.38 -4.82 -9.54
CA GLY A 97 5.95 -5.13 -10.86
C GLY A 97 5.63 -6.51 -11.42
N VAL A 98 4.80 -7.32 -10.75
CA VAL A 98 4.41 -8.67 -11.19
C VAL A 98 2.93 -8.68 -11.58
N LYS A 99 2.62 -9.09 -12.81
CA LYS A 99 1.24 -9.34 -13.25
C LYS A 99 0.73 -10.65 -12.66
N PHE A 100 -0.45 -10.62 -12.05
CA PHE A 100 -1.01 -11.78 -11.34
C PHE A 100 -1.89 -12.59 -12.30
N ASP A 101 -1.24 -13.43 -13.11
CA ASP A 101 -1.93 -14.37 -14.01
C ASP A 101 -2.35 -15.65 -13.26
N GLU A 102 -1.53 -16.09 -12.28
CA GLU A 102 -1.86 -17.15 -11.33
C GLU A 102 -1.82 -16.59 -9.89
N ILE A 103 -2.78 -16.98 -9.04
CA ILE A 103 -2.90 -16.47 -7.65
C ILE A 103 -3.05 -17.62 -6.67
N PHE A 104 -2.20 -17.61 -5.63
CA PHE A 104 -2.18 -18.59 -4.56
C PHE A 104 -2.50 -17.90 -3.23
N ILE A 105 -3.50 -18.41 -2.50
CA ILE A 105 -3.75 -18.02 -1.12
C ILE A 105 -2.86 -18.89 -0.24
N ILE A 106 -1.97 -18.26 0.52
CA ILE A 106 -1.02 -18.94 1.41
C ILE A 106 -1.62 -19.09 2.81
N SER A 107 -2.33 -18.05 3.28
CA SER A 107 -3.03 -18.08 4.55
C SER A 107 -4.27 -17.18 4.51
N ALA A 108 -5.28 -17.57 5.28
CA ALA A 108 -6.47 -16.78 5.59
C ALA A 108 -6.77 -16.93 7.08
N ARG A 109 -6.67 -15.84 7.85
CA ARG A 109 -6.86 -15.87 9.31
C ARG A 109 -7.82 -14.77 9.75
N VAL A 110 -8.82 -15.13 10.54
CA VAL A 110 -9.67 -14.14 11.23
C VAL A 110 -8.86 -13.46 12.34
N VAL A 111 -8.81 -12.14 12.30
CA VAL A 111 -8.22 -11.25 13.31
C VAL A 111 -9.38 -10.49 13.97
N LYS A 112 -9.38 -10.40 15.29
CA LYS A 112 -10.39 -9.72 16.10
C LYS A 112 -9.72 -8.70 17.00
#